data_AF-A0A935D4A8-F1
#
_entry.id   AF-A0A935D4A8-F1
#
_cell.length_a   1.000
_cell.length_b   1.000
_cell.length_c   1.000
_cell.angle_alpha   90.00
_cell.angle_beta   90.00
_cell.angle_gamma   90.00
#
_symmetry.space_group_name_H-M   'P 1'
#
loop_
_entity.id
_entity.type
_entity.pdbx_description
1 polymer ?
#
loop_
_entity_poly.entity_id
_entity_poly.type
_entity_poly.pdbx_seq_one_letter_code
_entity_poly.pdbx_strand_id
1 'polypeptide(L)'
;MAKSTTDKGTAKRSTKATTKGAAKGPRPPSKPKKATDKPAGTRRAFERAKSVQPVGITGKERPHDIITQMFPAYVGRQERTAYELMRRSALEDHCVFLTLSGAMTPAGLHQSSLIPLLERGVIDCITTTGANLYHDAHRVIGHGIREIDPNAGDLQLRLARVIRIYDLGFWEETLLETDKLFSAILQKPEFQRKMTTPELHYLLGKNVAELEDALGVKSPSLLSTAYRYGVPIFVGAVQDGSIFLNIVKLKRLLGDAFKLEIDVNDDVFEMGAIQHHCFGTLGKKMAIWILGGGVPKNYTLQGEPLLDQILAVPTHGFDIDLQFCVDPVDNGALSSCPAGEGHTWGKVSAESVQTGSVYVHCDVTAVFPWLTYALLSDPRVHRAPRRLYDARERAVAALDAEVQKRRKKLAPTLTYALPEARFVEPAPVELASGGRGGIAKKKKGAASGKKRAQPKKGKGAVARKRK
;
A
#
# COMPACT_ATOMS: atom_id res chain seq x y z
N MET A 1 -44.53 20.44 -57.51
CA MET A 1 -45.88 20.03 -57.05
C MET A 1 -45.96 20.36 -55.57
N ALA A 2 -46.40 21.58 -55.20
CA ALA A 2 -47.78 21.95 -54.87
C ALA A 2 -48.28 21.24 -53.60
N LYS A 3 -48.80 21.84 -52.52
CA LYS A 3 -49.17 23.20 -52.03
C LYS A 3 -49.31 23.03 -50.48
N SER A 4 -48.83 23.91 -49.59
CA SER A 4 -49.44 25.17 -49.11
C SER A 4 -50.89 25.05 -48.59
N THR A 5 -51.10 25.40 -47.30
CA THR A 5 -52.08 26.36 -46.70
C THR A 5 -52.29 26.03 -45.21
N THR A 6 -51.85 26.80 -44.19
CA THR A 6 -52.38 28.06 -43.58
C THR A 6 -53.87 28.11 -43.23
N ASP A 7 -54.18 28.24 -41.93
CA ASP A 7 -55.04 29.24 -41.25
C ASP A 7 -55.45 28.68 -39.86
N LYS A 8 -55.92 29.39 -38.83
CA LYS A 8 -55.85 30.77 -38.29
C LYS A 8 -56.67 30.75 -36.98
N GLY A 9 -56.40 31.69 -36.06
CA GLY A 9 -57.40 32.18 -35.09
C GLY A 9 -57.57 31.34 -33.82
N THR A 10 -57.81 31.89 -32.62
CA THR A 10 -58.07 33.28 -32.22
C THR A 10 -58.02 33.32 -30.70
N ALA A 11 -57.54 34.44 -30.15
CA ALA A 11 -57.54 34.73 -28.73
C ALA A 11 -58.95 34.97 -28.16
N LYS A 12 -59.19 34.57 -26.91
CA LYS A 12 -60.15 35.23 -26.01
C LYS A 12 -59.59 35.31 -24.59
N ARG A 13 -59.31 36.55 -24.18
CA ARG A 13 -59.09 36.99 -22.81
C ARG A 13 -60.42 36.93 -22.03
N SER A 14 -60.35 36.58 -20.76
CA SER A 14 -61.33 36.95 -19.74
C SER A 14 -60.63 37.14 -18.39
N THR A 15 -60.54 38.41 -17.97
CA THR A 15 -60.25 38.91 -16.62
C THR A 15 -61.48 38.62 -15.72
N LYS A 16 -61.46 38.42 -14.40
CA LYS A 16 -60.81 39.13 -13.27
C LYS A 16 -61.41 38.46 -12.01
N ALA A 17 -60.66 38.33 -10.91
CA ALA A 17 -61.09 38.66 -9.54
C ALA A 17 -60.17 38.05 -8.48
N THR A 18 -59.59 38.94 -7.69
CA THR A 18 -58.84 38.74 -6.44
C THR A 18 -59.75 38.40 -5.26
N THR A 19 -59.37 37.41 -4.45
CA THR A 19 -59.71 37.36 -3.01
C THR A 19 -58.51 36.87 -2.19
N LYS A 20 -58.34 37.52 -1.04
CA LYS A 20 -57.21 37.44 -0.10
C LYS A 20 -57.23 36.14 0.74
N GLY A 21 -56.03 35.68 1.09
CA GLY A 21 -55.66 35.33 2.47
C GLY A 21 -55.95 33.90 2.98
N ALA A 22 -54.89 33.10 3.12
CA ALA A 22 -54.63 32.28 4.32
C ALA A 22 -53.24 31.63 4.22
N ALA A 23 -52.39 31.91 5.22
CA ALA A 23 -51.08 31.30 5.39
C ALA A 23 -51.18 29.77 5.51
N LYS A 24 -50.44 29.02 4.67
CA LYS A 24 -50.23 27.59 4.84
C LYS A 24 -48.85 27.37 5.46
N GLY A 25 -48.84 26.82 6.67
CA GLY A 25 -47.63 26.47 7.44
C GLY A 25 -46.71 25.46 6.72
N PRO A 26 -45.55 25.16 7.32
CA PRO A 26 -44.49 24.40 6.67
C PRO A 26 -44.96 23.02 6.21
N ARG A 27 -44.59 22.68 4.96
CA ARG A 27 -44.82 21.34 4.38
C ARG A 27 -44.21 20.28 5.31
N PRO A 28 -44.93 19.17 5.57
CA PRO A 28 -44.35 18.06 6.33
C PRO A 28 -43.15 17.48 5.57
N PRO A 29 -42.15 16.93 6.28
CA PRO A 29 -40.95 16.37 5.65
C PRO A 29 -41.35 15.31 4.62
N SER A 30 -40.73 15.40 3.44
CA SER A 30 -40.89 14.42 2.38
C SER A 30 -40.57 13.02 2.92
N LYS A 31 -41.54 12.11 2.81
CA LYS A 31 -41.36 10.69 3.12
C LYS A 31 -40.08 10.18 2.44
N PRO A 32 -39.27 9.34 3.11
CA PRO A 32 -38.07 8.78 2.51
C PRO A 32 -38.44 8.05 1.23
N LYS A 33 -37.74 8.34 0.13
CA LYS A 33 -37.87 7.58 -1.12
C LYS A 33 -37.57 6.12 -0.80
N LYS A 34 -38.60 5.25 -0.86
CA LYS A 34 -38.42 3.80 -0.80
C LYS A 34 -37.43 3.42 -1.89
N ALA A 35 -36.31 2.80 -1.51
CA ALA A 35 -35.47 2.08 -2.45
C ALA A 35 -36.34 1.00 -3.11
N THR A 36 -36.70 1.22 -4.37
CA THR A 36 -37.53 0.30 -5.15
C THR A 36 -36.65 -0.73 -5.84
N ASP A 37 -35.92 -1.55 -5.08
CA ASP A 37 -35.41 -2.80 -5.60
C ASP A 37 -36.54 -3.84 -5.49
N LYS A 38 -37.20 -4.09 -6.62
CA LYS A 38 -38.38 -4.95 -6.67
C LYS A 38 -38.01 -6.39 -6.25
N PRO A 39 -38.75 -7.04 -5.33
CA PRO A 39 -38.52 -8.44 -4.93
C PRO A 39 -38.41 -9.45 -6.09
N ALA A 40 -39.04 -9.15 -7.23
CA ALA A 40 -38.96 -9.97 -8.45
C ALA A 40 -37.54 -10.02 -9.06
N GLY A 41 -36.77 -8.92 -8.96
CA GLY A 41 -35.38 -8.87 -9.42
C GLY A 41 -34.48 -9.79 -8.59
N THR A 42 -34.63 -9.71 -7.26
CA THR A 42 -33.88 -10.55 -6.30
C THR A 42 -34.19 -12.03 -6.47
N ARG A 43 -35.46 -12.43 -6.66
CA ARG A 43 -35.84 -13.83 -6.90
C ARG A 43 -35.20 -14.40 -8.17
N ARG A 44 -35.27 -13.65 -9.27
CA ARG A 44 -34.62 -14.05 -10.53
C ARG A 44 -33.10 -14.15 -10.39
N ALA A 45 -32.46 -13.31 -9.58
CA ALA A 45 -31.03 -13.41 -9.32
C ALA A 45 -30.69 -14.68 -8.51
N PHE A 46 -31.50 -15.03 -7.52
CA PHE A 46 -31.34 -16.27 -6.74
C PHE A 46 -31.54 -17.53 -7.60
N GLU A 47 -32.57 -17.57 -8.45
CA GLU A 47 -32.83 -18.70 -9.36
C GLU A 47 -31.69 -18.94 -10.36
N ARG A 48 -30.91 -17.90 -10.69
CA ARG A 48 -29.70 -18.00 -11.53
C ARG A 48 -28.42 -18.29 -10.76
N ALA A 49 -28.46 -18.27 -9.43
CA ALA A 49 -27.26 -18.48 -8.62
C ALA A 49 -26.77 -19.92 -8.75
N LYS A 50 -25.44 -20.10 -8.70
CA LYS A 50 -24.82 -21.43 -8.76
C LYS A 50 -25.31 -22.28 -7.59
N SER A 51 -25.84 -23.47 -7.88
CA SER A 51 -26.19 -24.46 -6.86
C SER A 51 -24.96 -24.94 -6.13
N VAL A 52 -25.07 -25.12 -4.81
CA VAL A 52 -24.00 -25.66 -3.97
C VAL A 52 -24.01 -27.18 -4.07
N GLN A 53 -23.37 -27.71 -5.11
CA GLN A 53 -23.23 -29.14 -5.37
C GLN A 53 -21.78 -29.43 -5.80
N PRO A 54 -20.82 -29.42 -4.85
CA PRO A 54 -19.44 -29.74 -5.16
C PRO A 54 -19.30 -31.23 -5.51
N VAL A 55 -18.41 -31.53 -6.44
CA VAL A 55 -17.98 -32.91 -6.72
C VAL A 55 -16.89 -33.33 -5.73
N GLY A 56 -16.78 -34.62 -5.41
CA GLY A 56 -15.75 -35.13 -4.50
C GLY A 56 -14.34 -35.04 -5.11
N ILE A 57 -13.34 -34.71 -4.28
CA ILE A 57 -11.92 -34.69 -4.68
C ILE A 57 -11.40 -36.13 -4.76
N THR A 58 -10.85 -36.51 -5.92
CA THR A 58 -10.26 -37.84 -6.15
C THR A 58 -8.74 -37.83 -6.28
N GLY A 59 -8.13 -36.64 -6.40
CA GLY A 59 -6.68 -36.47 -6.60
C GLY A 59 -6.26 -36.50 -8.07
N LYS A 60 -7.22 -36.47 -9.00
CA LYS A 60 -6.99 -36.45 -10.46
C LYS A 60 -7.39 -35.14 -11.12
N GLU A 61 -8.05 -34.27 -10.37
CA GLU A 61 -8.60 -33.01 -10.86
C GLU A 61 -7.49 -32.00 -11.16
N ARG A 62 -7.73 -31.11 -12.12
CA ARG A 62 -6.82 -29.99 -12.34
C ARG A 62 -7.02 -28.98 -11.21
N PRO A 63 -5.98 -28.25 -10.80
CA PRO A 63 -6.08 -27.21 -9.77
C PRO A 63 -7.21 -26.19 -10.04
N HIS A 64 -7.38 -25.80 -11.31
CA HIS A 64 -8.49 -24.95 -11.76
C HIS A 64 -9.87 -25.52 -11.43
N ASP A 65 -10.07 -26.83 -11.66
CA ASP A 65 -11.36 -27.48 -11.43
C ASP A 65 -11.65 -27.55 -9.91
N ILE A 66 -10.61 -27.79 -9.12
CA ILE A 66 -10.71 -27.80 -7.65
C ILE A 66 -11.22 -26.45 -7.14
N ILE A 67 -10.51 -25.36 -7.44
CA ILE A 67 -10.85 -24.04 -6.89
C ILE A 67 -12.21 -23.53 -7.41
N THR A 68 -12.56 -23.81 -8.67
CA THR A 68 -13.81 -23.30 -9.26
C THR A 68 -15.05 -24.12 -8.89
N GLN A 69 -14.91 -25.41 -8.59
CA GLN A 69 -16.06 -26.32 -8.38
C GLN A 69 -16.24 -26.74 -6.91
N MET A 70 -15.17 -26.83 -6.13
CA MET A 70 -15.21 -27.47 -4.80
C MET A 70 -15.16 -26.47 -3.63
N PHE A 71 -15.08 -25.17 -3.92
CA PHE A 71 -15.01 -24.08 -2.93
C PHE A 71 -16.30 -23.22 -2.96
N PRO A 72 -17.46 -23.74 -2.53
CA PRO A 72 -18.75 -23.08 -2.78
C PRO A 72 -19.15 -22.03 -1.74
N ALA A 73 -18.53 -21.96 -0.56
CA ALA A 73 -19.02 -21.13 0.55
C ALA A 73 -17.92 -20.51 1.42
N TYR A 74 -18.30 -19.46 2.17
CA TYR A 74 -17.46 -18.75 3.16
C TYR A 74 -16.11 -18.31 2.59
N VAL A 75 -15.02 -18.46 3.37
CA VAL A 75 -13.65 -18.12 2.92
C VAL A 75 -13.28 -18.90 1.66
N GLY A 76 -13.68 -20.17 1.53
CA GLY A 76 -13.43 -20.91 0.29
C GLY A 76 -14.06 -20.24 -0.94
N ARG A 77 -15.27 -19.69 -0.83
CA ARG A 77 -15.87 -18.90 -1.92
C ARG A 77 -15.07 -17.62 -2.17
N GLN A 78 -14.55 -16.96 -1.14
CA GLN A 78 -13.70 -15.78 -1.29
C GLN A 78 -12.43 -16.13 -2.07
N GLU A 79 -11.77 -17.25 -1.75
CA GLU A 79 -10.60 -17.77 -2.50
C GLU A 79 -10.94 -18.06 -3.95
N ARG A 80 -12.09 -18.71 -4.21
CA ARG A 80 -12.57 -18.95 -5.58
C ARG A 80 -12.77 -17.66 -6.35
N THR A 81 -13.45 -16.69 -5.74
CA THR A 81 -13.68 -15.38 -6.38
C THR A 81 -12.36 -14.67 -6.64
N ALA A 82 -11.40 -14.73 -5.71
CA ALA A 82 -10.09 -14.15 -5.89
C ALA A 82 -9.33 -14.81 -7.06
N TYR A 83 -9.36 -16.15 -7.15
CA TYR A 83 -8.82 -16.88 -8.29
C TYR A 83 -9.45 -16.45 -9.62
N GLU A 84 -10.79 -16.38 -9.68
CA GLU A 84 -11.53 -15.99 -10.88
C GLU A 84 -11.13 -14.58 -11.35
N LEU A 85 -10.94 -13.65 -10.41
CA LEU A 85 -10.53 -12.28 -10.71
C LEU A 85 -9.02 -12.16 -11.04
N MET A 86 -8.14 -12.92 -10.39
CA MET A 86 -6.72 -13.03 -10.77
C MET A 86 -6.64 -13.50 -12.22
N ARG A 87 -7.35 -14.59 -12.54
CA ARG A 87 -7.43 -15.15 -13.88
C ARG A 87 -8.05 -14.16 -14.87
N ARG A 88 -9.10 -13.43 -14.49
CA ARG A 88 -9.69 -12.38 -15.33
C ARG A 88 -8.68 -11.28 -15.65
N SER A 89 -8.01 -10.72 -14.64
CA SER A 89 -7.01 -9.66 -14.85
C SER A 89 -5.87 -10.11 -15.77
N ALA A 90 -5.44 -11.37 -15.68
CA ALA A 90 -4.42 -11.92 -16.57
C ALA A 90 -4.93 -12.12 -18.01
N LEU A 91 -6.11 -12.71 -18.19
CA LEU A 91 -6.65 -13.05 -19.53
C LEU A 91 -7.21 -11.84 -20.29
N GLU A 92 -7.72 -10.85 -19.58
CA GLU A 92 -8.17 -9.57 -20.15
C GLU A 92 -7.04 -8.54 -20.21
N ASP A 93 -5.78 -8.98 -20.05
CA ASP A 93 -4.57 -8.18 -20.24
C ASP A 93 -4.56 -6.87 -19.42
N HIS A 94 -5.02 -6.90 -18.17
CA HIS A 94 -4.98 -5.73 -17.29
C HIS A 94 -3.54 -5.39 -16.89
N CYS A 95 -3.26 -4.14 -16.58
CA CYS A 95 -2.03 -3.76 -15.89
C CYS A 95 -2.14 -4.18 -14.41
N VAL A 96 -1.33 -5.16 -13.99
CA VAL A 96 -1.42 -5.75 -12.64
C VAL A 96 -0.39 -5.10 -11.71
N PHE A 97 -0.90 -4.40 -10.70
CA PHE A 97 -0.13 -3.82 -9.61
C PHE A 97 -0.23 -4.76 -8.42
N LEU A 98 0.90 -5.30 -7.96
CA LEU A 98 0.94 -6.15 -6.79
C LEU A 98 1.49 -5.38 -5.59
N THR A 99 0.78 -5.42 -4.47
CA THR A 99 1.25 -4.85 -3.20
C THR A 99 1.54 -5.98 -2.22
N LEU A 100 2.64 -5.87 -1.49
CA LEU A 100 3.13 -6.91 -0.59
C LEU A 100 3.62 -6.31 0.71
N SER A 101 2.95 -6.59 1.82
CA SER A 101 3.42 -6.27 3.17
C SER A 101 3.64 -7.52 4.02
N GLY A 102 4.19 -7.35 5.22
CA GLY A 102 4.66 -8.46 6.05
C GLY A 102 6.00 -9.03 5.57
N ALA A 103 6.43 -10.12 6.20
CA ALA A 103 7.71 -10.78 5.97
C ALA A 103 7.63 -11.87 4.90
N MET A 104 7.28 -11.48 3.69
CA MET A 104 6.91 -12.41 2.62
C MET A 104 8.11 -12.96 1.86
N THR A 105 9.15 -12.15 1.64
CA THR A 105 10.40 -12.67 1.06
C THR A 105 11.23 -13.48 2.06
N PRO A 106 11.27 -13.16 3.38
CA PRO A 106 11.75 -14.10 4.38
C PRO A 106 11.06 -15.47 4.29
N ALA A 107 9.73 -15.49 4.17
CA ALA A 107 8.92 -16.70 4.03
C ALA A 107 9.04 -17.41 2.66
N GLY A 108 9.86 -16.90 1.74
CA GLY A 108 10.10 -17.55 0.45
C GLY A 108 9.01 -17.31 -0.60
N LEU A 109 8.01 -16.47 -0.34
CA LEU A 109 6.87 -16.23 -1.26
C LEU A 109 7.32 -15.69 -2.63
N HIS A 110 8.43 -14.94 -2.66
CA HIS A 110 9.02 -14.49 -3.91
C HIS A 110 9.46 -15.66 -4.80
N GLN A 111 10.11 -16.70 -4.25
CA GLN A 111 10.50 -17.89 -5.02
C GLN A 111 9.28 -18.70 -5.46
N SER A 112 8.36 -18.98 -4.53
CA SER A 112 7.23 -19.87 -4.80
C SER A 112 6.17 -19.25 -5.69
N SER A 113 6.08 -17.92 -5.74
CA SER A 113 4.92 -17.26 -6.32
C SER A 113 5.26 -16.00 -7.13
N LEU A 114 5.96 -15.02 -6.54
CA LEU A 114 6.15 -13.74 -7.23
C LEU A 114 7.02 -13.88 -8.48
N ILE A 115 8.20 -14.49 -8.38
CA ILE A 115 9.13 -14.69 -9.50
C ILE A 115 8.43 -15.42 -10.66
N PRO A 116 7.77 -16.59 -10.46
CA PRO A 116 7.01 -17.24 -11.53
C PRO A 116 5.96 -16.34 -12.20
N LEU A 117 5.30 -15.46 -11.44
CA LEU A 117 4.32 -14.51 -11.97
C LEU A 117 5.00 -13.37 -12.76
N LEU A 118 6.16 -12.87 -12.33
CA LEU A 118 6.97 -11.91 -13.10
C LEU A 118 7.45 -12.53 -14.41
N GLU A 119 7.97 -13.76 -14.35
CA GLU A 119 8.48 -14.50 -15.50
C GLU A 119 7.41 -14.75 -16.57
N ARG A 120 6.16 -14.94 -16.12
CA ARG A 120 4.98 -15.08 -16.99
C ARG A 120 4.43 -13.75 -17.50
N GLY A 121 5.03 -12.63 -17.10
CA GLY A 121 4.59 -11.27 -17.44
C GLY A 121 3.27 -10.87 -16.79
N VAL A 122 2.84 -11.56 -15.73
CA VAL A 122 1.55 -11.30 -15.09
C VAL A 122 1.61 -10.02 -14.27
N ILE A 123 2.65 -9.84 -13.45
CA ILE A 123 2.84 -8.66 -12.59
C ILE A 123 3.60 -7.57 -13.36
N ASP A 124 3.07 -6.34 -13.35
CA ASP A 124 3.65 -5.22 -14.09
C ASP A 124 4.29 -4.15 -13.19
N CYS A 125 3.85 -4.04 -11.94
CA CYS A 125 4.35 -3.08 -10.95
C CYS A 125 4.26 -3.68 -9.54
N ILE A 126 5.25 -3.41 -8.68
CA ILE A 126 5.26 -3.89 -7.30
C ILE A 126 5.37 -2.71 -6.34
N THR A 127 4.58 -2.73 -5.27
CA THR A 127 4.79 -1.88 -4.10
C THR A 127 5.01 -2.77 -2.88
N THR A 128 6.09 -2.54 -2.12
CA THR A 128 6.39 -3.36 -0.94
C THR A 128 7.06 -2.57 0.19
N THR A 129 7.46 -3.25 1.26
CA THR A 129 8.27 -2.70 2.35
C THR A 129 9.75 -2.92 2.07
N GLY A 130 10.62 -2.04 2.58
CA GLY A 130 12.07 -2.19 2.42
C GLY A 130 12.60 -3.50 3.00
N ALA A 131 11.94 -4.04 4.03
CA ALA A 131 12.27 -5.32 4.65
C ALA A 131 12.22 -6.49 3.65
N ASN A 132 11.23 -6.55 2.77
CA ASN A 132 11.13 -7.62 1.76
C ASN A 132 12.30 -7.58 0.77
N LEU A 133 12.79 -6.40 0.41
CA LEU A 133 13.91 -6.26 -0.53
C LEU A 133 15.26 -6.52 0.16
N TYR A 134 15.37 -6.14 1.44
CA TYR A 134 16.58 -6.35 2.23
C TYR A 134 16.80 -7.81 2.63
N HIS A 135 15.78 -8.47 3.20
CA HIS A 135 15.92 -9.83 3.71
C HIS A 135 16.07 -10.88 2.62
N ASP A 136 15.65 -10.57 1.41
CA ASP A 136 15.88 -11.44 0.25
C ASP A 136 17.37 -11.50 -0.12
N ALA A 137 18.08 -10.36 -0.02
CA ALA A 137 19.50 -10.26 -0.34
C ALA A 137 20.39 -11.17 0.55
N HIS A 138 19.91 -11.58 1.72
CA HIS A 138 20.60 -12.57 2.57
C HIS A 138 20.97 -13.83 1.78
N ARG A 139 20.04 -14.33 0.95
CA ARG A 139 20.22 -15.57 0.18
C ARG A 139 21.22 -15.40 -0.96
N VAL A 140 21.28 -14.21 -1.55
CA VAL A 140 22.22 -13.88 -2.63
C VAL A 140 23.66 -14.03 -2.16
N ILE A 141 23.94 -13.61 -0.93
CA ILE A 141 25.29 -13.71 -0.32
C ILE A 141 25.50 -15.00 0.49
N GLY A 142 24.67 -16.02 0.28
CA GLY A 142 24.88 -17.37 0.82
C GLY A 142 24.32 -17.61 2.22
N HIS A 143 23.58 -16.67 2.82
CA HIS A 143 22.93 -16.90 4.12
C HIS A 143 21.59 -17.62 3.96
N GLY A 144 21.26 -18.43 4.97
CA GLY A 144 20.01 -19.16 5.04
C GLY A 144 19.06 -18.58 6.08
N ILE A 145 17.77 -18.52 5.74
CA ILE A 145 16.67 -18.33 6.69
C ILE A 145 16.08 -19.70 6.99
N ARG A 146 15.87 -20.02 8.27
CA ARG A 146 15.45 -21.33 8.77
C ARG A 146 14.13 -21.23 9.51
N GLU A 147 13.33 -22.28 9.46
CA GLU A 147 12.20 -22.45 10.37
C GLU A 147 12.72 -22.64 11.80
N ILE A 148 12.03 -22.04 12.76
CA ILE A 148 12.32 -22.15 14.20
C ILE A 148 11.01 -22.27 14.97
N ASP A 149 11.07 -22.81 16.19
CA ASP A 149 9.92 -22.72 17.12
C ASP A 149 9.80 -21.27 17.63
N PRO A 150 8.67 -20.57 17.36
CA PRO A 150 8.46 -19.19 17.84
C PRO A 150 8.39 -19.09 19.37
N ASN A 151 8.24 -20.21 20.08
CA ASN A 151 8.17 -20.28 21.54
C ASN A 151 9.48 -20.72 22.20
N ALA A 152 10.58 -20.87 21.45
CA ALA A 152 11.88 -21.33 21.95
C ALA A 152 12.55 -20.39 22.98
N GLY A 153 12.00 -19.19 23.21
CA GLY A 153 12.44 -18.23 24.21
C GLY A 153 13.38 -17.16 23.64
N ASP A 154 12.86 -15.94 23.51
CA ASP A 154 13.54 -14.82 22.85
C ASP A 154 14.87 -14.42 23.50
N LEU A 155 15.00 -14.57 24.82
CA LEU A 155 16.25 -14.30 25.52
C LEU A 155 17.37 -15.25 25.06
N GLN A 156 17.06 -16.54 24.91
CA GLN A 156 18.05 -17.54 24.49
C GLN A 156 18.44 -17.32 23.03
N LEU A 157 17.48 -17.04 22.15
CA LEU A 157 17.75 -16.66 20.77
C LEU A 157 18.66 -15.43 20.70
N ARG A 158 18.38 -14.39 21.50
CA ARG A 158 19.21 -13.18 21.56
C ARG A 158 20.64 -13.46 22.03
N LEU A 159 20.82 -14.27 23.07
CA LEU A 159 22.13 -14.66 23.60
C LEU A 159 22.91 -15.51 22.59
N ALA A 160 22.22 -16.39 21.87
CA ALA A 160 22.77 -17.19 20.79
C ALA A 160 23.01 -16.41 19.49
N ARG A 161 22.69 -15.10 19.46
CA ARG A 161 22.76 -14.24 18.27
C ARG A 161 21.96 -14.77 17.09
N VAL A 162 20.77 -15.29 17.39
CA VAL A 162 19.75 -15.65 16.41
C VAL A 162 18.71 -14.54 16.38
N ILE A 163 18.47 -13.99 15.19
CA ILE A 163 17.43 -13.02 14.93
C ILE A 163 16.23 -13.77 14.36
N ARG A 164 15.04 -13.45 14.86
CA ARG A 164 13.80 -14.09 14.37
C ARG A 164 12.85 -13.12 13.71
N ILE A 165 12.10 -13.67 12.76
CA ILE A 165 10.90 -13.09 12.18
C ILE A 165 9.79 -14.10 12.46
N TYR A 166 9.08 -13.91 13.56
CA TYR A 166 8.10 -14.88 14.08
C TYR A 166 8.69 -16.30 14.22
N ASP A 167 8.33 -17.23 13.32
CA ASP A 167 8.72 -18.64 13.24
C ASP A 167 9.87 -18.89 12.24
N LEU A 168 10.50 -17.82 11.75
CA LEU A 168 11.72 -17.88 10.95
C LEU A 168 12.91 -17.31 11.73
N GLY A 169 14.11 -17.83 11.47
CA GLY A 169 15.35 -17.41 12.13
C GLY A 169 16.58 -17.43 11.23
N PHE A 170 17.53 -16.56 11.54
CA PHE A 170 18.86 -16.49 10.89
C PHE A 170 19.89 -15.90 11.87
N TRP A 171 21.17 -16.04 11.54
CA TRP A 171 22.26 -15.55 12.37
C TRP A 171 22.34 -14.01 12.32
N GLU A 172 22.69 -13.37 13.44
CA GLU A 172 22.90 -11.91 13.50
C GLU A 172 23.96 -11.44 12.48
N GLU A 173 24.98 -12.26 12.21
CA GLU A 173 26.02 -12.00 11.22
C GLU A 173 25.45 -11.76 9.80
N THR A 174 24.36 -12.43 9.46
CA THR A 174 23.66 -12.26 8.17
C THR A 174 23.25 -10.80 7.94
N LEU A 175 22.78 -10.09 8.98
CA LEU A 175 22.45 -8.66 8.89
C LEU A 175 23.70 -7.83 8.63
N LEU A 176 24.77 -8.11 9.37
CA LEU A 176 26.03 -7.37 9.28
C LEU A 176 26.67 -7.48 7.90
N GLU A 177 26.63 -8.66 7.29
CA GLU A 177 27.17 -8.88 5.95
C GLU A 177 26.28 -8.28 4.85
N THR A 178 24.97 -8.36 5.01
CA THR A 178 24.02 -7.73 4.09
C THR A 178 24.15 -6.19 4.13
N ASP A 179 24.39 -5.62 5.31
CA ASP A 179 24.66 -4.18 5.46
C ASP A 179 25.96 -3.77 4.76
N LYS A 180 27.02 -4.59 4.82
CA LYS A 180 28.26 -4.35 4.07
C LYS A 180 28.00 -4.38 2.57
N LEU A 181 27.22 -5.35 2.08
CA LEU A 181 26.83 -5.44 0.67
C LEU A 181 26.15 -4.15 0.20
N PHE A 182 25.07 -3.73 0.86
CA PHE A 182 24.35 -2.53 0.45
C PHE A 182 25.21 -1.28 0.59
N SER A 183 26.07 -1.20 1.62
CA SER A 183 27.01 -0.08 1.75
C SER A 183 27.99 0.00 0.58
N ALA A 184 28.49 -1.14 0.10
CA ALA A 184 29.39 -1.19 -1.04
C ALA A 184 28.68 -0.77 -2.34
N ILE A 185 27.46 -1.28 -2.57
CA ILE A 185 26.67 -0.94 -3.75
C ILE A 185 26.28 0.54 -3.77
N LEU A 186 25.73 1.06 -2.66
CA LEU A 186 25.22 2.44 -2.58
C LEU A 186 26.31 3.52 -2.72
N GLN A 187 27.59 3.17 -2.60
CA GLN A 187 28.72 4.08 -2.83
C GLN A 187 29.13 4.17 -4.30
N LYS A 188 28.60 3.31 -5.19
CA LYS A 188 28.92 3.37 -6.62
C LYS A 188 28.45 4.69 -7.26
N PRO A 189 29.08 5.14 -8.36
CA PRO A 189 28.81 6.44 -8.98
C PRO A 189 27.34 6.68 -9.36
N GLU A 190 26.64 5.66 -9.85
CA GLU A 190 25.25 5.76 -10.29
C GLU A 190 24.26 6.11 -9.16
N PHE A 191 24.66 5.88 -7.91
CA PHE A 191 23.88 6.18 -6.71
C PHE A 191 24.12 7.59 -6.17
N GLN A 192 25.17 8.29 -6.61
CA GLN A 192 25.57 9.59 -6.06
C GLN A 192 24.73 10.76 -6.62
N ARG A 193 23.41 10.63 -6.55
CA ARG A 193 22.42 11.61 -7.02
C ARG A 193 21.08 11.43 -6.30
N LYS A 194 20.21 12.42 -6.46
CA LYS A 194 18.80 12.30 -6.09
C LYS A 194 18.09 11.30 -7.04
N MET A 195 17.22 10.46 -6.50
CA MET A 195 16.44 9.49 -7.26
C MET A 195 15.14 9.08 -6.54
N THR A 196 14.19 8.53 -7.28
CA THR A 196 12.98 7.91 -6.71
C THR A 196 13.28 6.48 -6.21
N THR A 197 12.38 5.90 -5.45
CA THR A 197 12.48 4.50 -4.99
C THR A 197 12.50 3.48 -6.13
N PRO A 198 11.69 3.54 -7.20
CA PRO A 198 11.80 2.59 -8.31
C PRO A 198 13.15 2.73 -9.04
N GLU A 199 13.72 3.93 -9.16
CA GLU A 199 15.08 4.10 -9.66
C GLU A 199 16.12 3.42 -8.76
N LEU A 200 16.05 3.67 -7.45
CA LEU A 200 16.92 3.02 -6.47
C LEU A 200 16.84 1.49 -6.60
N HIS A 201 15.63 0.92 -6.55
CA HIS A 201 15.45 -0.52 -6.55
C HIS A 201 15.81 -1.17 -7.88
N TYR A 202 15.64 -0.47 -9.01
CA TYR A 202 16.12 -0.97 -10.30
C TYR A 202 17.66 -1.01 -10.37
N LEU A 203 18.34 0.03 -9.89
CA LEU A 203 19.81 0.04 -9.81
C LEU A 203 20.35 -1.00 -8.83
N LEU A 204 19.69 -1.17 -7.68
CA LEU A 204 20.00 -2.26 -6.75
C LEU A 204 19.78 -3.62 -7.41
N GLY A 205 18.65 -3.82 -8.10
CA GLY A 205 18.36 -5.05 -8.84
C GLY A 205 19.39 -5.37 -9.91
N LYS A 206 19.87 -4.36 -10.65
CA LYS A 206 20.99 -4.52 -11.59
C LYS A 206 22.26 -5.02 -10.89
N ASN A 207 22.65 -4.36 -9.81
CA ASN A 207 23.85 -4.70 -9.05
C ASN A 207 23.77 -6.10 -8.42
N VAL A 208 22.58 -6.47 -7.92
CA VAL A 208 22.31 -7.80 -7.37
C VAL A 208 22.30 -8.86 -8.47
N ALA A 209 21.74 -8.58 -9.65
CA ALA A 209 21.80 -9.49 -10.79
C ALA A 209 23.24 -9.78 -11.23
N GLU A 210 24.09 -8.75 -11.34
CA GLU A 210 25.51 -8.91 -11.65
C GLU A 210 26.24 -9.77 -10.60
N LEU A 211 25.90 -9.60 -9.32
CA LEU A 211 26.44 -10.40 -8.23
C LEU A 211 25.97 -11.86 -8.30
N GLU A 212 24.67 -12.08 -8.55
CA GLU A 212 24.10 -13.41 -8.71
C GLU A 212 24.76 -14.18 -9.86
N ASP A 213 24.99 -13.51 -10.99
CA ASP A 213 25.66 -14.09 -12.16
C ASP A 213 27.13 -14.44 -11.84
N ALA A 214 27.84 -13.55 -11.13
CA ALA A 214 29.23 -13.78 -10.73
C ALA A 214 29.39 -14.93 -9.71
N LEU A 215 28.41 -15.09 -8.82
CA LEU A 215 28.40 -16.13 -7.79
C LEU A 215 27.75 -17.44 -8.25
N GLY A 216 27.13 -17.48 -9.43
CA GLY A 216 26.40 -18.63 -9.93
C GLY A 216 25.15 -18.97 -9.09
N VAL A 217 24.48 -17.96 -8.56
CA VAL A 217 23.26 -18.11 -7.75
C VAL A 217 22.14 -18.68 -8.62
N LYS A 218 21.57 -19.83 -8.20
CA LYS A 218 20.53 -20.53 -8.98
C LYS A 218 19.12 -19.98 -8.76
N SER A 219 18.87 -19.39 -7.59
CA SER A 219 17.58 -18.84 -7.19
C SER A 219 17.70 -17.33 -7.11
N PRO A 220 17.30 -16.59 -8.16
CA PRO A 220 17.46 -15.15 -8.18
C PRO A 220 16.58 -14.49 -7.12
N SER A 221 17.00 -13.31 -6.66
CA SER A 221 16.21 -12.45 -5.79
C SER A 221 15.05 -11.78 -6.54
N LEU A 222 14.09 -11.26 -5.78
CA LEU A 222 13.00 -10.43 -6.30
C LEU A 222 13.54 -9.15 -6.96
N LEU A 223 14.58 -8.54 -6.38
CA LEU A 223 15.20 -7.32 -6.93
C LEU A 223 15.83 -7.57 -8.31
N SER A 224 16.64 -8.61 -8.45
CA SER A 224 17.29 -8.94 -9.72
C SER A 224 16.28 -9.38 -10.77
N THR A 225 15.26 -10.14 -10.37
CA THR A 225 14.18 -10.57 -11.26
C THR A 225 13.39 -9.35 -11.76
N ALA A 226 12.97 -8.45 -10.87
CA ALA A 226 12.25 -7.25 -11.28
C ALA A 226 13.07 -6.37 -12.24
N TYR A 227 14.38 -6.24 -12.01
CA TYR A 227 15.30 -5.58 -12.93
C TYR A 227 15.30 -6.25 -14.33
N ARG A 228 15.51 -7.58 -14.38
CA ARG A 228 15.55 -8.35 -15.64
C ARG A 228 14.25 -8.22 -16.43
N TYR A 229 13.11 -8.17 -15.73
CA TYR A 229 11.77 -8.09 -16.32
C TYR A 229 11.23 -6.65 -16.47
N GLY A 230 12.01 -5.63 -16.10
CA GLY A 230 11.61 -4.22 -16.23
C GLY A 230 10.40 -3.82 -15.37
N VAL A 231 10.20 -4.49 -14.23
CA VAL A 231 9.10 -4.22 -13.30
C VAL A 231 9.57 -3.20 -12.24
N PRO A 232 8.96 -2.00 -12.16
CA PRO A 232 9.33 -1.03 -11.13
C PRO A 232 8.88 -1.51 -9.75
N ILE A 233 9.72 -1.24 -8.73
CA ILE A 233 9.42 -1.53 -7.33
C ILE A 233 9.39 -0.24 -6.52
N PHE A 234 8.22 0.08 -5.96
CA PHE A 234 8.01 1.21 -5.05
C PHE A 234 8.09 0.77 -3.59
N VAL A 235 8.62 1.65 -2.73
CA VAL A 235 8.60 1.47 -1.27
C VAL A 235 8.14 2.77 -0.60
N GLY A 236 6.85 2.85 -0.27
CA GLY A 236 6.24 4.08 0.22
C GLY A 236 6.73 4.57 1.60
N ALA A 237 7.31 3.68 2.40
CA ALA A 237 7.96 4.02 3.67
C ALA A 237 9.45 3.67 3.59
N VAL A 238 10.17 4.27 2.64
CA VAL A 238 11.58 3.94 2.34
C VAL A 238 12.49 4.08 3.57
N GLN A 239 12.19 5.03 4.45
CA GLN A 239 12.92 5.27 5.70
C GLN A 239 12.80 4.12 6.72
N ASP A 240 11.79 3.27 6.57
CA ASP A 240 11.51 2.11 7.42
C ASP A 240 12.08 0.83 6.80
N GLY A 241 13.41 0.76 6.70
CA GLY A 241 14.09 -0.41 6.17
C GLY A 241 15.62 -0.34 6.29
N SER A 242 16.26 -1.49 6.48
CA SER A 242 17.71 -1.58 6.69
C SER A 242 18.55 -1.04 5.52
N ILE A 243 18.04 -1.10 4.28
CA ILE A 243 18.69 -0.45 3.13
C ILE A 243 18.84 1.06 3.41
N PHE A 244 17.79 1.72 3.90
CA PHE A 244 17.83 3.14 4.22
C PHE A 244 18.64 3.45 5.49
N LEU A 245 18.67 2.55 6.46
CA LEU A 245 19.60 2.68 7.59
C LEU A 245 21.07 2.71 7.12
N ASN A 246 21.41 1.97 6.06
CA ASN A 246 22.73 2.05 5.44
C ASN A 246 22.96 3.39 4.71
N ILE A 247 21.94 3.96 4.06
CA ILE A 247 21.99 5.33 3.51
C ILE A 247 22.31 6.34 4.62
N VAL A 248 21.65 6.26 5.78
CA VAL A 248 21.91 7.12 6.95
C VAL A 248 23.35 6.96 7.43
N LYS A 249 23.82 5.71 7.59
CA LYS A 249 25.21 5.42 7.98
C LYS A 249 26.21 6.07 7.03
N LEU A 250 26.05 5.88 5.73
CA LEU A 250 26.93 6.44 4.71
C LEU A 250 26.89 7.98 4.72
N LYS A 251 25.72 8.59 4.83
CA LYS A 251 25.58 10.05 4.91
C LYS A 251 26.29 10.63 6.13
N ARG A 252 26.23 9.96 7.29
CA ARG A 252 26.87 10.44 8.53
C ARG A 252 28.39 10.27 8.51
N LEU A 253 28.92 9.27 7.81
CA LEU A 253 30.37 9.04 7.71
C LEU A 253 31.03 9.87 6.60
N LEU A 254 30.34 10.06 5.48
CA LEU A 254 30.91 10.66 4.26
C LEU A 254 30.46 12.12 4.03
N GLY A 255 29.49 12.63 4.81
CA GLY A 255 29.02 14.01 4.71
C GLY A 255 28.50 14.35 3.32
N ASP A 256 29.00 15.45 2.73
CA ASP A 256 28.58 15.93 1.41
C ASP A 256 29.19 15.14 0.24
N ALA A 257 30.17 14.28 0.50
CA ALA A 257 30.70 13.38 -0.52
C ALA A 257 29.67 12.31 -0.93
N PHE A 258 28.78 11.91 -0.01
CA PHE A 258 27.68 11.00 -0.28
C PHE A 258 26.41 11.78 -0.65
N LYS A 259 25.96 11.58 -1.90
CA LYS A 259 24.93 12.41 -2.55
C LYS A 259 23.60 11.70 -2.80
N LEU A 260 23.51 10.42 -2.46
CA LEU A 260 22.25 9.69 -2.60
C LEU A 260 21.18 10.33 -1.70
N GLU A 261 20.06 10.68 -2.30
CA GLU A 261 18.88 11.21 -1.63
C GLU A 261 17.63 10.67 -2.33
N ILE A 262 16.59 10.34 -1.55
CA ILE A 262 15.33 9.86 -2.10
C ILE A 262 14.39 11.03 -2.34
N ASP A 263 13.99 11.23 -3.59
CA ASP A 263 12.97 12.22 -3.95
C ASP A 263 11.56 11.69 -3.67
N VAL A 264 11.07 11.92 -2.46
CA VAL A 264 9.72 11.46 -2.06
C VAL A 264 8.59 12.17 -2.82
N ASN A 265 8.83 13.35 -3.38
CA ASN A 265 7.81 14.08 -4.15
C ASN A 265 7.65 13.42 -5.52
N ASP A 266 8.77 13.24 -6.23
CA ASP A 266 8.77 12.60 -7.53
C ASP A 266 8.45 11.10 -7.42
N ASP A 267 8.72 10.45 -6.29
CA ASP A 267 8.34 9.05 -6.07
C ASP A 267 6.82 8.84 -6.11
N VAL A 268 6.06 9.74 -5.44
CA VAL A 268 4.60 9.74 -5.46
C VAL A 268 4.07 10.13 -6.84
N PHE A 269 4.69 11.13 -7.47
CA PHE A 269 4.33 11.56 -8.82
C PHE A 269 4.52 10.45 -9.85
N GLU A 270 5.62 9.70 -9.74
CA GLU A 270 5.95 8.59 -10.62
C GLU A 270 4.96 7.43 -10.50
N MET A 271 4.50 7.08 -9.29
CA MET A 271 3.41 6.10 -9.13
C MET A 271 2.16 6.52 -9.91
N GLY A 272 1.75 7.79 -9.78
CA GLY A 272 0.64 8.35 -10.56
C GLY A 272 0.92 8.32 -12.07
N ALA A 273 2.15 8.61 -12.49
CA ALA A 273 2.56 8.58 -13.89
C ALA A 273 2.50 7.17 -14.48
N ILE A 274 2.91 6.14 -13.74
CA ILE A 274 2.82 4.74 -14.16
C ILE A 274 1.35 4.31 -14.30
N GLN A 275 0.48 4.67 -13.35
CA GLN A 275 -0.96 4.39 -13.48
C GLN A 275 -1.55 5.10 -14.70
N HIS A 276 -1.27 6.40 -14.86
CA HIS A 276 -1.69 7.19 -16.02
C HIS A 276 -1.16 6.62 -17.35
N HIS A 277 0.06 6.08 -17.36
CA HIS A 277 0.59 5.39 -18.52
C HIS A 277 -0.21 4.13 -18.86
N CYS A 278 -0.53 3.30 -17.86
CA CYS A 278 -1.34 2.09 -18.03
C CYS A 278 -2.71 2.38 -18.64
N PHE A 279 -3.49 3.28 -18.03
CA PHE A 279 -4.85 3.53 -18.50
C PHE A 279 -4.95 4.53 -19.66
N GLY A 280 -4.08 5.55 -19.67
CA GLY A 280 -4.14 6.64 -20.64
C GLY A 280 -3.31 6.38 -21.90
N THR A 281 -2.08 5.89 -21.76
CA THR A 281 -1.18 5.64 -22.91
C THR A 281 -1.38 4.25 -23.50
N LEU A 282 -1.43 3.21 -22.66
CA LEU A 282 -1.61 1.83 -23.12
C LEU A 282 -3.09 1.47 -23.34
N GLY A 283 -4.03 2.27 -22.82
CA GLY A 283 -5.46 2.03 -22.92
C GLY A 283 -5.90 0.75 -22.19
N LYS A 284 -5.18 0.36 -21.13
CA LYS A 284 -5.41 -0.89 -20.39
C LYS A 284 -6.15 -0.63 -19.09
N LYS A 285 -7.08 -1.54 -18.78
CA LYS A 285 -7.68 -1.65 -17.44
C LYS A 285 -6.60 -1.97 -16.41
N MET A 286 -6.86 -1.62 -15.15
CA MET A 286 -5.90 -1.86 -14.06
C MET A 286 -6.46 -2.84 -13.03
N ALA A 287 -5.61 -3.71 -12.53
CA ALA A 287 -5.92 -4.61 -11.42
C ALA A 287 -4.91 -4.40 -10.29
N ILE A 288 -5.39 -4.42 -9.05
CA ILE A 288 -4.53 -4.42 -7.86
C ILE A 288 -4.68 -5.73 -7.10
N TRP A 289 -3.56 -6.40 -6.84
CA TRP A 289 -3.48 -7.61 -6.01
C TRP A 289 -2.76 -7.25 -4.71
N ILE A 290 -3.48 -7.32 -3.60
CA ILE A 290 -3.07 -6.84 -2.29
C ILE A 290 -2.79 -8.04 -1.40
N LEU A 291 -1.51 -8.29 -1.14
CA LEU A 291 -1.03 -9.31 -0.22
C LEU A 291 -0.70 -8.63 1.11
N GLY A 292 -1.67 -8.67 2.04
CA GLY A 292 -1.63 -7.97 3.32
C GLY A 292 -2.36 -6.62 3.29
N GLY A 293 -1.75 -5.61 3.90
CA GLY A 293 -2.29 -4.24 4.01
C GLY A 293 -1.19 -3.18 4.16
N GLY A 294 -1.42 -2.20 5.04
CA GLY A 294 -0.43 -1.18 5.41
C GLY A 294 -0.05 -0.20 4.30
N VAL A 295 1.17 0.34 4.39
CA VAL A 295 1.70 1.33 3.44
C VAL A 295 1.67 0.83 1.99
N PRO A 296 2.09 -0.41 1.66
CA PRO A 296 2.08 -0.86 0.25
C PRO A 296 0.71 -0.76 -0.44
N LYS A 297 -0.36 -1.12 0.29
CA LYS A 297 -1.74 -0.99 -0.19
C LYS A 297 -2.08 0.47 -0.47
N ASN A 298 -2.00 1.32 0.55
CA ASN A 298 -2.45 2.70 0.42
C ASN A 298 -1.56 3.53 -0.52
N TYR A 299 -0.25 3.28 -0.54
CA TYR A 299 0.70 3.96 -1.41
C TYR A 299 0.42 3.72 -2.90
N THR A 300 -0.08 2.54 -3.24
CA THR A 300 -0.50 2.22 -4.62
C THR A 300 -1.87 2.85 -4.93
N LEU A 301 -2.84 2.72 -4.02
CA LEU A 301 -4.20 3.22 -4.23
C LEU A 301 -4.31 4.76 -4.23
N GLN A 302 -3.39 5.48 -3.57
CA GLN A 302 -3.42 6.95 -3.52
C GLN A 302 -3.08 7.63 -4.86
N GLY A 303 -2.66 6.87 -5.87
CA GLY A 303 -2.40 7.40 -7.22
C GLY A 303 -3.64 8.07 -7.82
N GLU A 304 -4.84 7.53 -7.58
CA GLU A 304 -6.06 8.14 -8.09
C GLU A 304 -6.39 9.49 -7.43
N PRO A 305 -6.39 9.63 -6.08
CA PRO A 305 -6.53 10.93 -5.43
C PRO A 305 -5.46 11.94 -5.86
N LEU A 306 -4.21 11.51 -6.08
CA LEU A 306 -3.18 12.38 -6.63
C LEU A 306 -3.58 12.90 -8.03
N LEU A 307 -3.99 12.01 -8.92
CA LEU A 307 -4.33 12.34 -10.30
C LEU A 307 -5.58 13.24 -10.37
N ASP A 308 -6.72 12.85 -9.81
CA ASP A 308 -7.96 13.64 -9.95
C ASP A 308 -8.05 14.77 -8.91
N GLN A 309 -8.04 14.44 -7.62
CA GLN A 309 -8.31 15.43 -6.57
C GLN A 309 -7.21 16.50 -6.49
N ILE A 310 -5.94 16.11 -6.60
CA ILE A 310 -4.81 17.04 -6.41
C ILE A 310 -4.35 17.67 -7.72
N LEU A 311 -4.20 16.89 -8.79
CA LEU A 311 -3.67 17.35 -10.09
C LEU A 311 -4.76 17.66 -11.13
N ALA A 312 -6.03 17.40 -10.82
CA ALA A 312 -7.18 17.60 -11.70
C ALA A 312 -7.11 16.83 -13.04
N VAL A 313 -6.27 15.80 -13.11
CA VAL A 313 -6.10 14.88 -14.24
C VAL A 313 -7.20 13.81 -14.14
N PRO A 314 -8.17 13.79 -15.09
CA PRO A 314 -9.22 12.78 -15.10
C PRO A 314 -8.60 11.39 -15.13
N THR A 315 -9.04 10.57 -14.20
CA THR A 315 -8.56 9.20 -14.02
C THR A 315 -9.74 8.30 -13.66
N HIS A 316 -9.49 7.00 -13.61
CA HIS A 316 -10.37 6.04 -13.00
C HIS A 316 -9.56 5.14 -12.07
N GLY A 317 -10.18 4.70 -10.97
CA GLY A 317 -9.58 3.73 -10.06
C GLY A 317 -9.42 2.35 -10.69
N PHE A 318 -8.80 1.44 -9.94
CA PHE A 318 -8.59 0.06 -10.35
C PHE A 318 -9.91 -0.67 -10.66
N ASP A 319 -9.93 -1.43 -11.75
CA ASP A 319 -11.08 -2.22 -12.23
C ASP A 319 -11.25 -3.55 -11.48
N ILE A 320 -10.14 -4.04 -10.92
CA ILE A 320 -10.11 -5.23 -10.08
C ILE A 320 -9.34 -4.90 -8.79
N ASP A 321 -9.94 -5.21 -7.63
CA ASP A 321 -9.36 -5.05 -6.30
C ASP A 321 -9.40 -6.40 -5.55
N LEU A 322 -8.23 -7.04 -5.42
CA LEU A 322 -8.10 -8.33 -4.76
C LEU A 322 -7.29 -8.20 -3.51
N GLN A 323 -7.87 -8.58 -2.37
CA GLN A 323 -7.18 -8.47 -1.11
C GLN A 323 -7.15 -9.79 -0.34
N PHE A 324 -5.97 -10.14 0.17
CA PHE A 324 -5.74 -11.22 1.13
C PHE A 324 -5.20 -10.60 2.42
N CYS A 325 -5.97 -10.61 3.50
CA CYS A 325 -5.54 -10.02 4.76
C CYS A 325 -6.31 -10.60 5.96
N VAL A 326 -5.63 -10.73 7.09
CA VAL A 326 -6.20 -11.24 8.35
C VAL A 326 -6.87 -10.15 9.19
N ASP A 327 -6.69 -8.88 8.83
CA ASP A 327 -7.16 -7.78 9.67
C ASP A 327 -8.70 -7.68 9.65
N PRO A 328 -9.36 -7.43 10.79
CA PRO A 328 -10.78 -7.11 10.83
C PRO A 328 -11.01 -5.66 10.38
N VAL A 329 -12.19 -5.39 9.82
CA VAL A 329 -12.56 -4.07 9.25
C VAL A 329 -12.91 -3.04 10.34
N ASP A 330 -13.37 -3.50 11.51
CA ASP A 330 -14.03 -2.70 12.54
C ASP A 330 -13.11 -1.72 13.30
N ASN A 331 -11.80 -1.88 13.20
CA ASN A 331 -10.82 -1.03 13.87
C ASN A 331 -10.46 0.26 13.10
N GLY A 332 -11.03 0.48 11.92
CA GLY A 332 -10.77 1.66 11.07
C GLY A 332 -9.39 1.67 10.42
N ALA A 333 -8.68 0.53 10.39
CA ALA A 333 -7.36 0.44 9.76
C ALA A 333 -7.46 0.44 8.23
N LEU A 334 -6.56 1.19 7.57
CA LEU A 334 -6.43 1.18 6.11
C LEU A 334 -6.09 -0.22 5.55
N SER A 335 -5.44 -1.06 6.37
CA SER A 335 -5.15 -2.44 6.00
C SER A 335 -6.42 -3.19 5.61
N SER A 336 -7.45 -3.21 6.45
CA SER A 336 -8.70 -3.97 6.21
C SER A 336 -9.77 -3.21 5.41
N CYS A 337 -9.49 -1.97 5.00
CA CYS A 337 -10.42 -1.11 4.24
C CYS A 337 -11.01 -1.83 3.00
N PRO A 338 -12.34 -2.01 2.89
CA PRO A 338 -12.95 -2.70 1.77
C PRO A 338 -12.97 -1.84 0.48
N ALA A 339 -12.99 -2.48 -0.68
CA ALA A 339 -13.04 -1.79 -1.98
C ALA A 339 -14.20 -0.79 -2.10
N GLY A 340 -15.36 -1.09 -1.49
CA GLY A 340 -16.50 -0.16 -1.45
C GLY A 340 -16.20 1.16 -0.73
N GLU A 341 -15.40 1.14 0.33
CA GLU A 341 -14.91 2.36 0.97
C GLU A 341 -13.89 3.06 0.06
N GLY A 342 -12.94 2.30 -0.51
CA GLY A 342 -11.97 2.82 -1.48
C GLY A 342 -12.61 3.54 -2.68
N HIS A 343 -13.76 3.07 -3.15
CA HIS A 343 -14.50 3.69 -4.24
C HIS A 343 -14.98 5.10 -3.91
N THR A 344 -15.34 5.37 -2.65
CA THR A 344 -15.75 6.73 -2.24
C THR A 344 -14.61 7.75 -2.34
N TRP A 345 -13.36 7.27 -2.39
CA TRP A 345 -12.14 8.04 -2.61
C TRP A 345 -11.65 8.00 -4.06
N GLY A 346 -12.41 7.40 -4.99
CA GLY A 346 -12.00 7.23 -6.39
C GLY A 346 -11.01 6.08 -6.65
N LYS A 347 -10.42 5.48 -5.60
CA LYS A 347 -9.34 4.47 -5.68
C LYS A 347 -9.68 3.22 -6.52
N VAL A 348 -10.95 2.85 -6.60
CA VAL A 348 -11.43 1.72 -7.42
C VAL A 348 -12.65 2.12 -8.25
N SER A 349 -12.83 1.49 -9.41
CA SER A 349 -13.92 1.79 -10.32
C SER A 349 -15.28 1.25 -9.81
N ALA A 350 -16.37 1.75 -10.38
CA ALA A 350 -17.72 1.24 -10.06
C ALA A 350 -17.87 -0.25 -10.45
N GLU A 351 -17.20 -0.69 -11.53
CA GLU A 351 -17.14 -2.09 -11.94
C GLU A 351 -16.47 -2.96 -10.86
N SER A 352 -15.39 -2.44 -10.25
CA SER A 352 -14.69 -3.11 -9.15
C SER A 352 -15.61 -3.35 -7.95
N VAL A 353 -16.36 -2.33 -7.50
CA VAL A 353 -17.31 -2.48 -6.38
C VAL A 353 -18.43 -3.47 -6.68
N GLN A 354 -18.93 -3.48 -7.92
CA GLN A 354 -20.06 -4.33 -8.29
C GLN A 354 -19.66 -5.80 -8.49
N THR A 355 -18.52 -6.05 -9.12
CA THR A 355 -18.14 -7.39 -9.62
C THR A 355 -16.64 -7.68 -9.63
N GLY A 356 -15.79 -6.69 -9.40
CA GLY A 356 -14.33 -6.81 -9.54
C GLY A 356 -13.56 -6.80 -8.23
N SER A 357 -14.22 -6.92 -7.08
CA SER A 357 -13.56 -6.88 -5.78
C SER A 357 -13.88 -8.07 -4.88
N VAL A 358 -12.88 -8.49 -4.10
CA VAL A 358 -13.06 -9.44 -2.99
C VAL A 358 -12.01 -9.22 -1.91
N TYR A 359 -12.46 -9.29 -0.67
CA TYR A 359 -11.61 -9.40 0.52
C TYR A 359 -11.63 -10.85 0.99
N VAL A 360 -10.50 -11.53 0.87
CA VAL A 360 -10.25 -12.88 1.38
C VAL A 360 -9.67 -12.74 2.78
N HIS A 361 -10.47 -13.09 3.79
CA HIS A 361 -10.05 -12.97 5.18
C HIS A 361 -9.19 -14.18 5.58
N CYS A 362 -7.91 -14.16 5.18
CA CYS A 362 -6.97 -15.25 5.38
C CYS A 362 -5.52 -14.74 5.46
N ASP A 363 -4.63 -15.61 5.93
CA ASP A 363 -3.19 -15.40 5.79
C ASP A 363 -2.75 -15.59 4.33
N VAL A 364 -1.81 -14.75 3.87
CA VAL A 364 -1.31 -14.78 2.49
C VAL A 364 -0.58 -16.08 2.20
N THR A 365 0.27 -16.54 3.13
CA THR A 365 1.15 -17.71 2.93
C THR A 365 0.36 -19.01 2.89
N ALA A 366 -0.82 -19.05 3.52
CA ALA A 366 -1.72 -20.20 3.50
C ALA A 366 -2.43 -20.41 2.14
N VAL A 367 -2.68 -19.34 1.38
CA VAL A 367 -3.59 -19.37 0.22
C VAL A 367 -2.88 -19.01 -1.09
N PHE A 368 -2.04 -17.97 -1.09
CA PHE A 368 -1.50 -17.40 -2.32
C PHE A 368 -0.63 -18.36 -3.14
N PRO A 369 0.22 -19.23 -2.54
CA PRO A 369 0.98 -20.24 -3.30
C PRO A 369 0.07 -21.20 -4.07
N TRP A 370 -1.02 -21.67 -3.44
CA TRP A 370 -2.00 -22.55 -4.08
C TRP A 370 -2.72 -21.86 -5.24
N LEU A 371 -3.16 -20.61 -5.04
CA LEU A 371 -3.79 -19.83 -6.11
C LEU A 371 -2.83 -19.54 -7.27
N THR A 372 -1.56 -19.29 -6.97
CA THR A 372 -0.52 -19.11 -7.99
C THR A 372 -0.34 -20.38 -8.81
N TYR A 373 -0.24 -21.54 -8.17
CA TYR A 373 -0.17 -22.82 -8.87
C TYR A 373 -1.40 -23.05 -9.76
N ALA A 374 -2.60 -22.82 -9.23
CA ALA A 374 -3.83 -22.96 -9.99
C ALA A 374 -3.90 -21.98 -11.18
N LEU A 375 -3.40 -20.75 -11.01
CA LEU A 375 -3.41 -19.73 -12.06
C LEU A 375 -2.43 -20.10 -13.17
N LEU A 376 -1.19 -20.47 -12.81
CA LEU A 376 -0.14 -20.83 -13.77
C LEU A 376 -0.36 -22.20 -14.43
N SER A 377 -1.29 -23.00 -13.92
CA SER A 377 -1.76 -24.23 -14.60
C SER A 377 -2.60 -23.95 -15.85
N ASP A 378 -3.14 -22.73 -16.02
CA ASP A 378 -3.80 -22.32 -17.26
C ASP A 378 -2.73 -21.80 -18.25
N PRO A 379 -2.45 -22.52 -19.36
CA PRO A 379 -1.35 -22.18 -20.28
C PRO A 379 -1.56 -20.84 -21.00
N ARG A 380 -2.78 -20.27 -20.96
CA ARG A 380 -3.08 -18.94 -21.51
C ARG A 380 -2.61 -17.82 -20.58
N VAL A 381 -2.30 -18.10 -19.33
CA VAL A 381 -1.78 -17.11 -18.38
C VAL A 381 -0.29 -16.93 -18.63
N HIS A 382 0.00 -16.27 -19.75
CA HIS A 382 1.34 -15.90 -20.15
C HIS A 382 1.27 -14.74 -21.13
N ARG A 383 2.07 -13.71 -20.91
CA ARG A 383 2.26 -12.60 -21.86
C ARG A 383 3.68 -12.07 -21.79
N ALA A 384 4.07 -11.32 -22.82
CA ALA A 384 5.33 -10.59 -22.79
C ALA A 384 5.32 -9.58 -21.62
N PRO A 385 6.40 -9.50 -20.82
CA PRO A 385 6.50 -8.51 -19.76
C PRO A 385 6.33 -7.09 -20.33
N ARG A 386 5.50 -6.26 -19.69
CA ARG A 386 5.27 -4.87 -20.15
C ARG A 386 6.49 -3.98 -19.98
N ARG A 387 7.37 -4.33 -19.04
CA ARG A 387 8.59 -3.59 -18.71
C ARG A 387 8.30 -2.12 -18.38
N LEU A 388 7.35 -1.86 -17.47
CA LEU A 388 6.87 -0.50 -17.13
C LEU A 388 8.01 0.44 -16.67
N TYR A 389 9.08 -0.10 -16.10
CA TYR A 389 10.25 0.70 -15.73
C TYR A 389 10.89 1.40 -16.93
N ASP A 390 10.95 0.72 -18.08
CA ASP A 390 11.55 1.27 -19.31
C ASP A 390 10.69 2.41 -19.90
N ALA A 391 9.43 2.53 -19.47
CA ALA A 391 8.53 3.62 -19.85
C ALA A 391 8.52 4.77 -18.84
N ARG A 392 9.17 4.65 -17.68
CA ARG A 392 9.12 5.60 -16.54
C ARG A 392 9.27 7.06 -16.96
N GLU A 393 10.39 7.41 -17.60
CA GLU A 393 10.71 8.79 -17.95
C GLU A 393 9.66 9.40 -18.90
N ARG A 394 9.20 8.60 -19.87
CA ARG A 394 8.14 9.01 -20.80
C ARG A 394 6.78 9.14 -20.09
N ALA A 395 6.48 8.26 -19.15
CA ALA A 395 5.26 8.31 -18.36
C ALA A 395 5.22 9.58 -17.48
N VAL A 396 6.31 9.90 -16.80
CA VAL A 396 6.47 11.12 -15.99
C VAL A 396 6.28 12.36 -16.86
N ALA A 397 7.00 12.46 -17.99
CA ALA A 397 6.87 13.59 -18.91
C ALA A 397 5.45 13.75 -19.48
N ALA A 398 4.76 12.64 -19.76
CA ALA A 398 3.38 12.66 -20.23
C ALA A 398 2.41 13.16 -19.15
N LEU A 399 2.58 12.73 -17.89
CA LEU A 399 1.76 13.22 -16.78
C LEU A 399 2.04 14.71 -16.51
N ASP A 400 3.29 15.14 -16.53
CA ASP A 400 3.67 16.55 -16.39
C ASP A 400 3.00 17.44 -17.43
N ALA A 401 3.00 17.01 -18.69
CA ALA A 401 2.31 17.73 -19.76
C ALA A 401 0.80 17.86 -19.47
N GLU A 402 0.19 16.84 -18.87
CA GLU A 402 -1.23 16.84 -18.50
C GLU A 402 -1.53 17.80 -17.33
N VAL A 403 -0.61 17.88 -16.36
CA VAL A 403 -0.66 18.85 -15.25
C VAL A 403 -0.51 20.28 -15.79
N GLN A 404 0.44 20.54 -16.69
CA GLN A 404 0.64 21.87 -17.26
C GLN A 404 -0.58 22.37 -18.04
N LYS A 405 -1.26 21.49 -18.80
CA LYS A 405 -2.54 21.84 -19.46
C LYS A 405 -3.61 22.31 -18.45
N ARG A 406 -3.54 21.84 -17.20
CA ARG A 406 -4.48 22.16 -16.11
C ARG A 406 -4.03 23.30 -15.22
N ARG A 407 -2.88 23.92 -15.46
CA ARG A 407 -2.32 24.98 -14.62
C ARG A 407 -3.32 26.10 -14.29
N LYS A 408 -4.18 26.49 -15.25
CA LYS A 408 -5.23 27.50 -15.02
C LYS A 408 -6.32 27.02 -14.06
N LYS A 409 -6.71 25.74 -14.11
CA LYS A 409 -7.69 25.12 -13.20
C LYS A 409 -7.11 24.93 -11.80
N LEU A 410 -5.81 24.67 -11.70
CA LEU A 410 -5.10 24.45 -10.44
C LEU A 410 -4.67 25.78 -9.76
N ALA A 411 -4.44 26.85 -10.50
CA ALA A 411 -3.97 28.12 -9.92
C ALA A 411 -4.79 28.62 -8.70
N PRO A 412 -6.13 28.52 -8.67
CA PRO A 412 -6.92 28.92 -7.50
C PRO A 412 -6.70 28.06 -6.25
N THR A 413 -6.19 26.83 -6.38
CA THR A 413 -5.97 25.92 -5.23
C THR A 413 -4.67 26.20 -4.47
N LEU A 414 -3.79 27.06 -5.03
CA LEU A 414 -2.52 27.45 -4.41
C LEU A 414 -2.69 28.41 -3.23
N THR A 415 -3.85 29.05 -3.12
CA THR A 415 -4.14 30.04 -2.09
C THR A 415 -5.37 29.66 -1.31
N TYR A 416 -5.23 29.52 0.00
CA TYR A 416 -6.34 29.42 0.93
C TYR A 416 -6.08 30.43 2.06
N ALA A 417 -7.04 31.32 2.33
CA ALA A 417 -6.89 32.32 3.38
C ALA A 417 -6.89 31.63 4.75
N LEU A 418 -5.72 31.52 5.38
CA LEU A 418 -5.61 31.05 6.75
C LEU A 418 -5.95 32.21 7.69
N PRO A 419 -6.81 32.01 8.71
CA PRO A 419 -7.02 33.04 9.71
C PRO A 419 -5.69 33.35 10.40
N GLU A 420 -5.34 34.63 10.51
CA GLU A 420 -4.19 35.03 11.33
C GLU A 420 -4.45 34.53 12.77
N ALA A 421 -3.62 33.61 13.24
CA ALA A 421 -3.66 33.19 14.62
C ALA A 421 -3.37 34.43 15.48
N ARG A 422 -4.34 34.82 16.33
CA ARG A 422 -4.06 35.72 17.44
C ARG A 422 -3.15 34.96 18.40
N PHE A 423 -1.84 35.01 18.16
CA PHE A 423 -0.85 34.64 19.16
C PHE A 423 -0.99 35.66 20.29
N VAL A 424 -1.74 35.29 21.33
CA VAL A 424 -1.63 35.94 22.63
C VAL A 424 -0.28 35.46 23.17
N GLU A 425 0.73 36.35 23.20
CA GLU A 425 1.95 36.07 23.93
C GLU A 425 1.56 35.60 25.34
N PRO A 426 2.10 34.48 25.85
CA PRO A 426 1.83 34.09 27.21
C PRO A 426 2.22 35.27 28.11
N ALA A 427 1.27 35.73 28.92
CA ALA A 427 1.49 36.84 29.84
C ALA A 427 2.78 36.56 30.63
N PRO A 428 3.68 37.56 30.77
CA PRO A 428 4.90 37.37 31.54
C PRO A 428 4.50 36.89 32.93
N VAL A 429 5.01 35.73 33.33
CA VAL A 429 4.85 35.23 34.69
C VAL A 429 5.51 36.26 35.60
N GLU A 430 4.70 37.09 36.27
CA GLU A 430 5.18 37.93 37.37
C GLU A 430 5.70 37.00 38.47
N LEU A 431 7.02 36.82 38.51
CA LEU A 431 7.69 36.34 39.70
C LEU A 431 7.36 37.33 40.81
N ALA A 432 6.49 36.90 41.74
CA ALA A 432 6.11 37.67 42.91
C ALA A 432 7.37 38.19 43.61
N SER A 433 7.59 39.50 43.52
CA SER A 433 8.61 40.22 44.25
C SER A 433 8.21 40.26 45.73
N GLY A 434 8.46 39.16 46.43
CA GLY A 434 8.43 39.11 47.88
C GLY A 434 9.66 39.83 48.45
N GLY A 435 9.46 41.09 48.86
CA GLY A 435 10.22 41.73 49.94
C GLY A 435 11.66 42.15 49.64
N ARG A 436 11.88 43.46 49.47
CA ARG A 436 13.15 44.09 49.83
C ARG A 436 13.40 43.89 51.32
N GLY A 437 14.52 43.26 51.64
CA GLY A 437 15.01 43.12 53.01
C GLY A 437 16.52 42.87 53.04
N GLY A 438 17.31 43.90 52.70
CA GLY A 438 18.61 44.17 53.32
C GLY A 438 19.83 43.27 53.02
N ILE A 439 20.90 43.97 52.62
CA ILE A 439 22.27 43.82 53.14
C ILE A 439 23.26 42.93 52.34
N ALA A 440 24.11 43.67 51.61
CA ALA A 440 25.58 43.57 51.48
C ALA A 440 26.26 42.32 50.89
N LYS A 441 27.01 42.59 49.82
CA LYS A 441 28.19 41.84 49.36
C LYS A 441 29.20 41.62 50.50
N LYS A 442 29.74 40.40 50.64
CA LYS A 442 31.18 40.17 50.86
C LYS A 442 31.60 38.70 50.66
N LYS A 443 32.50 38.53 49.67
CA LYS A 443 33.78 37.78 49.67
C LYS A 443 33.87 36.33 50.20
N LYS A 444 34.50 35.53 49.33
CA LYS A 444 35.57 34.53 49.55
C LYS A 444 35.18 33.16 50.13
N GLY A 445 35.69 32.11 49.43
CA GLY A 445 36.60 31.16 50.07
C GLY A 445 36.09 29.75 50.29
N ALA A 446 36.53 28.84 49.42
CA ALA A 446 37.19 27.55 49.68
C ALA A 446 36.67 26.57 50.77
N ALA A 447 36.77 25.29 50.35
CA ALA A 447 37.24 24.12 51.11
C ALA A 447 36.20 23.14 51.72
N SER A 448 36.22 21.95 51.11
CA SER A 448 36.38 20.60 51.71
C SER A 448 35.56 20.19 52.94
N GLY A 449 34.98 18.99 52.90
CA GLY A 449 34.63 18.26 54.13
C GLY A 449 33.86 16.96 53.93
N LYS A 450 34.58 15.83 54.03
CA LYS A 450 34.08 14.45 54.18
C LYS A 450 33.14 14.28 55.40
N LYS A 451 32.20 13.32 55.32
CA LYS A 451 31.93 12.17 56.24
C LYS A 451 30.51 11.63 55.97
N ARG A 452 30.31 10.40 55.47
CA ARG A 452 30.30 9.07 56.16
C ARG A 452 29.15 8.91 57.17
N ALA A 453 28.17 8.05 56.89
CA ALA A 453 27.55 7.07 57.82
C ALA A 453 26.38 6.29 57.16
N GLN A 454 26.49 4.95 57.13
CA GLN A 454 25.36 3.99 57.18
C GLN A 454 24.79 3.95 58.65
N PRO A 455 23.81 3.10 59.10
CA PRO A 455 23.25 1.87 58.52
C PRO A 455 21.78 1.45 58.92
N LYS A 456 21.45 0.18 58.59
CA LYS A 456 20.48 -0.80 59.20
C LYS A 456 18.98 -0.63 58.89
N LYS A 457 18.36 -1.60 58.17
CA LYS A 457 17.82 -2.93 58.58
C LYS A 457 16.53 -2.85 59.42
N GLY A 458 15.44 -3.39 58.86
CA GLY A 458 14.21 -3.77 59.57
C GLY A 458 13.42 -4.79 58.75
N LYS A 459 13.24 -6.00 59.31
CA LYS A 459 12.43 -7.11 58.77
C LYS A 459 10.95 -6.91 59.11
N GLY A 460 10.06 -7.49 58.30
CA GLY A 460 8.67 -7.75 58.69
C GLY A 460 7.94 -8.59 57.65
N ALA A 461 7.57 -9.82 58.01
CA ALA A 461 6.81 -10.77 57.21
C ALA A 461 5.37 -10.85 57.75
N VAL A 462 4.35 -11.01 56.89
CA VAL A 462 3.08 -11.70 57.21
C VAL A 462 2.50 -12.30 55.92
N ALA A 463 1.90 -13.49 56.06
CA ALA A 463 1.36 -14.38 55.04
C ALA A 463 -0.18 -14.36 54.94
N ARG A 464 -0.69 -15.07 53.91
CA ARG A 464 -2.07 -15.63 53.71
C ARG A 464 -3.17 -14.61 53.34
N LYS A 465 -4.20 -14.91 52.54
CA LYS A 465 -4.82 -16.17 52.06
C LYS A 465 -5.73 -15.87 50.84
N ARG A 466 -5.99 -16.92 50.06
CA ARG A 466 -6.96 -17.09 48.96
C ARG A 466 -8.36 -16.46 49.17
N LYS A 467 -8.97 -15.99 48.08
CA LYS A 467 -10.11 -16.66 47.41
C LYS A 467 -10.09 -16.36 45.92
#